data_AF-A0A5C4R3L6-F1
#
_entry.id   AF-A0A5C4R3L6-F1
#
_cell.length_a   1.000
_cell.length_b   1.000
_cell.length_c   1.000
_cell.angle_alpha   90.00
_cell.angle_beta   90.00
_cell.angle_gamma   90.00
#
_symmetry.space_group_name_H-M   'P 1'
#
loop_
_entity.id
_entity.type
_entity.pdbx_description
1 polymer ?
#
loop_
_entity_poly.entity_id
_entity_poly.type
_entity_poly.pdbx_seq_one_letter_code
_entity_poly.pdbx_strand_id
1 'polypeptide(L)'
;MTRFSVVQIDMHPAPYVAATGSARSAQILARLVRERCPGNAFGIREGAAFGGPKSNGFIRDCARSLEVQRIAAEELFAEANENPDQLVKWHVYFYDAGTGKFRFTVNAYLDHDLPVRAKCEADPELVGRTVVYGDPPAMETLYLMLDAFAAKQEATA
;
A
#
# COMPACT_ATOMS: atom_id res chain seq x y z
N MET A 1 3.15 -18.37 -14.36
CA MET A 1 2.90 -17.70 -13.07
C MET A 1 3.56 -16.33 -13.13
N THR A 2 2.76 -15.26 -13.11
CA THR A 2 3.28 -13.88 -13.08
C THR A 2 4.08 -13.69 -11.80
N ARG A 3 5.27 -13.11 -11.91
CA ARG A 3 6.11 -12.77 -10.76
C ARG A 3 6.02 -11.29 -10.49
N PHE A 4 6.12 -10.91 -9.23
CA PHE A 4 6.23 -9.53 -8.82
C PHE A 4 7.53 -9.35 -8.04
N SER A 5 8.16 -8.19 -8.18
CA SER A 5 9.42 -7.86 -7.52
C SER A 5 9.22 -6.74 -6.53
N VAL A 6 9.81 -6.90 -5.34
CA VAL A 6 10.10 -5.78 -4.44
C VAL A 6 11.42 -5.17 -4.88
N VAL A 7 11.41 -3.85 -5.07
CA VAL A 7 12.58 -3.06 -5.45
C VAL A 7 12.75 -1.89 -4.50
N GLN A 8 13.98 -1.45 -4.34
CA GLN A 8 14.33 -0.25 -3.61
C GLN A 8 14.29 0.95 -4.56
N ILE A 9 13.40 1.92 -4.32
CA ILE A 9 13.03 2.98 -5.28
C ILE A 9 13.68 4.34 -4.99
N ASP A 10 14.40 4.46 -3.88
CA ASP A 10 15.21 5.64 -3.52
C ASP A 10 16.56 5.70 -4.25
N MET A 11 16.90 4.68 -5.03
CA MET A 11 18.14 4.56 -5.80
C MET A 11 17.87 4.36 -7.29
N HIS A 12 18.77 4.87 -8.14
CA HIS A 12 18.76 4.62 -9.58
C HIS A 12 20.04 3.91 -10.04
N PRO A 13 19.95 2.73 -10.70
CA PRO A 13 18.73 1.98 -11.00
C PRO A 13 18.14 1.36 -9.73
N ALA A 14 16.82 1.20 -9.67
CA ALA A 14 16.12 0.64 -8.50
C ALA A 14 16.58 -0.79 -8.21
N PRO A 15 17.31 -1.04 -7.09
CA PRO A 15 17.87 -2.35 -6.81
C PRO A 15 16.82 -3.39 -6.43
N TYR A 16 16.98 -4.61 -6.93
CA TYR A 16 16.13 -5.76 -6.63
C TYR A 16 16.33 -6.27 -5.20
N VAL A 17 15.22 -6.50 -4.49
CA VAL A 17 15.19 -7.04 -3.13
C VAL A 17 14.76 -8.52 -3.16
N ALA A 18 13.53 -8.78 -3.59
CA ALA A 18 12.91 -10.11 -3.55
C ALA A 18 11.82 -10.24 -4.61
N ALA A 19 11.41 -11.47 -4.92
CA ALA A 19 10.32 -11.77 -5.83
C ALA A 19 9.25 -12.61 -5.13
N THR A 20 7.99 -12.40 -5.50
CA THR A 20 6.83 -13.06 -4.91
C THR A 20 5.86 -13.52 -6.02
N GLY A 21 4.87 -14.32 -5.64
CA GLY A 21 3.90 -14.92 -6.57
C GLY A 21 2.68 -14.04 -6.89
N SER A 22 2.48 -12.93 -6.19
CA SER A 22 1.34 -12.02 -6.38
C SER A 22 1.69 -10.58 -6.06
N ALA A 23 0.93 -9.64 -6.60
CA ALA A 23 1.13 -8.21 -6.38
C ALA A 23 0.95 -7.86 -4.89
N ARG A 24 -0.09 -8.42 -4.24
CA ARG A 24 -0.31 -8.21 -2.80
C ARG A 24 0.82 -8.78 -1.95
N SER A 25 1.34 -9.96 -2.26
CA SER A 25 2.49 -10.53 -1.56
C SER A 25 3.74 -9.63 -1.67
N ALA A 26 4.02 -9.10 -2.87
CA ALA A 26 5.10 -8.12 -3.03
C ALA A 26 4.85 -6.85 -2.21
N GLN A 27 3.60 -6.39 -2.16
CA GLN A 27 3.23 -5.17 -1.45
C GLN A 27 3.39 -5.31 0.08
N ILE A 28 2.93 -6.42 0.65
CA ILE A 28 3.11 -6.74 2.08
C ILE A 28 4.60 -6.85 2.39
N LEU A 29 5.35 -7.57 1.55
CA LEU A 29 6.79 -7.72 1.75
C LEU A 29 7.52 -6.36 1.71
N ALA A 30 7.16 -5.48 0.77
CA ALA A 30 7.71 -4.13 0.69
C ALA A 30 7.43 -3.34 1.98
N ARG A 31 6.23 -3.46 2.54
CA ARG A 31 5.85 -2.81 3.81
C ARG A 31 6.66 -3.37 5.00
N LEU A 32 6.71 -4.68 5.17
CA LEU A 32 7.42 -5.35 6.27
C LEU A 32 8.93 -5.12 6.24
N VAL A 33 9.52 -5.06 5.05
CA VAL A 33 10.95 -4.73 4.89
C VAL A 33 11.19 -3.25 5.21
N ARG A 34 10.26 -2.35 4.86
CA ARG A 34 10.34 -0.93 5.22
C ARG A 34 10.33 -0.70 6.72
N GLU A 35 9.48 -1.40 7.46
CA GLU A 35 9.40 -1.32 8.92
C GLU A 35 10.73 -1.71 9.58
N ARG A 36 11.42 -2.72 9.03
CA ARG A 36 12.70 -3.22 9.55
C ARG A 36 13.92 -2.44 9.05
N CYS A 37 13.80 -1.75 7.91
CA CYS A 37 14.86 -0.96 7.28
C CYS A 37 14.42 0.50 7.12
N PRO A 38 14.17 1.23 8.22
CA PRO A 38 13.68 2.60 8.17
C PRO A 38 14.68 3.50 7.42
N GLY A 39 14.14 4.48 6.68
CA GLY A 39 14.93 5.38 5.83
C GLY A 39 15.09 4.91 4.38
N ASN A 40 14.72 3.66 4.07
CA ASN A 40 14.67 3.18 2.69
C ASN A 40 13.24 3.29 2.12
N ALA A 41 13.14 3.52 0.82
CA ALA A 41 11.88 3.47 0.08
C ALA A 41 11.81 2.20 -0.77
N PHE A 42 10.71 1.46 -0.65
CA PHE A 42 10.46 0.24 -1.41
C PHE A 42 9.20 0.39 -2.24
N GLY A 43 9.22 -0.20 -3.43
CA GLY A 43 8.08 -0.28 -4.33
C GLY A 43 7.96 -1.69 -4.92
N ILE A 44 6.89 -1.91 -5.67
CA ILE A 44 6.64 -3.17 -6.37
C ILE A 44 6.72 -2.98 -7.89
N ARG A 45 7.13 -4.04 -8.60
CA ARG A 45 7.12 -4.08 -10.06
C ARG A 45 6.53 -5.40 -10.54
N GLU A 46 5.81 -5.35 -11.64
CA GLU A 46 5.45 -6.55 -12.38
C GLU A 46 6.70 -7.15 -13.05
N GLY A 47 6.76 -8.48 -13.09
CA GLY A 47 7.90 -9.23 -13.59
C GLY A 47 8.98 -9.48 -12.54
N ALA A 48 9.95 -10.32 -12.90
CA ALA A 48 11.08 -10.65 -12.07
C ALA A 48 12.31 -9.81 -12.44
N ALA A 49 12.71 -8.89 -11.57
CA ALA A 49 13.84 -7.98 -11.82
C ALA A 49 15.22 -8.62 -11.52
N PHE A 50 15.39 -9.92 -11.78
CA PHE A 50 16.59 -10.67 -11.39
C PHE A 50 17.88 -10.20 -12.08
N GLY A 51 17.77 -9.61 -13.28
CA GLY A 51 18.90 -9.09 -14.05
C GLY A 51 19.36 -7.69 -13.62
N GLY A 52 18.64 -7.03 -12.72
CA GLY A 52 18.99 -5.69 -12.24
C GLY A 52 20.05 -5.69 -11.13
N PRO A 53 20.53 -4.50 -10.72
CA PRO A 53 21.37 -4.37 -9.54
C PRO A 53 20.64 -4.95 -8.32
N LYS A 54 21.38 -5.61 -7.43
CA LYS A 54 20.81 -6.21 -6.22
C LYS A 54 20.93 -5.20 -5.08
N SER A 55 19.90 -5.12 -4.23
CA SER A 55 19.99 -4.37 -2.97
C SER A 55 21.04 -5.01 -2.03
N ASN A 56 21.43 -4.27 -1.00
CA ASN A 56 22.36 -4.73 0.04
C ASN A 56 21.93 -6.10 0.59
N GLY A 57 22.90 -6.95 0.92
CA GLY A 57 22.68 -8.25 1.56
C GLY A 57 21.75 -8.17 2.77
N PHE A 58 21.93 -7.18 3.65
CA PHE A 58 21.08 -7.01 4.84
C PHE A 58 19.58 -6.89 4.50
N ILE A 59 19.23 -6.06 3.50
CA ILE A 59 17.84 -5.86 3.07
C ILE A 59 17.27 -7.14 2.44
N ARG A 60 18.08 -7.83 1.62
CA ARG A 60 17.67 -9.08 0.98
C ARG A 60 17.50 -10.23 1.98
N ASP A 61 18.35 -10.29 3.00
CA ASP A 61 18.28 -11.29 4.06
C ASP A 61 17.09 -11.01 4.98
N CYS A 62 16.83 -9.75 5.31
CA CYS A 62 15.60 -9.31 5.99
C CYS A 62 14.35 -9.80 5.24
N ALA A 63 14.26 -9.51 3.94
CA ALA A 63 13.13 -9.92 3.10
C ALA A 63 12.94 -11.45 3.05
N ARG A 64 14.02 -12.24 3.22
CA ARG A 64 13.99 -13.71 3.19
C ARG A 64 13.89 -14.34 4.57
N SER A 65 13.91 -13.55 5.63
CA SER A 65 13.85 -14.06 6.99
C SER A 65 12.54 -14.83 7.22
N LEU A 66 12.61 -15.90 8.01
CA LEU A 66 11.45 -16.73 8.33
C LEU A 66 10.33 -15.91 8.96
N GLU A 67 10.68 -14.96 9.82
CA GLU A 67 9.72 -14.07 10.48
C GLU A 67 8.95 -13.21 9.48
N VAL A 68 9.64 -12.53 8.56
CA VAL A 68 9.02 -11.71 7.51
C VAL A 68 8.10 -12.56 6.63
N GLN A 69 8.59 -13.73 6.21
CA GLN A 69 7.82 -14.63 5.34
C GLN A 69 6.57 -15.17 6.03
N ARG A 70 6.67 -15.49 7.33
CA ARG A 70 5.54 -15.95 8.12
C ARG A 70 4.47 -14.87 8.27
N ILE A 71 4.84 -13.65 8.66
CA ILE A 71 3.89 -12.54 8.80
C ILE A 71 3.21 -12.24 7.46
N ALA A 72 3.97 -12.23 6.35
CA ALA A 72 3.41 -12.01 5.03
C ALA A 72 2.38 -13.09 4.63
N ALA A 73 2.64 -14.36 4.98
CA ALA A 73 1.70 -15.45 4.73
C ALA A 73 0.44 -15.36 5.61
N GLU A 74 0.60 -15.01 6.89
CA GLU A 74 -0.52 -14.83 7.83
C GLU A 74 -1.46 -13.71 7.35
N GLU A 75 -0.91 -12.59 6.88
CA GLU A 75 -1.72 -11.48 6.34
C GLU A 75 -2.45 -11.85 5.05
N LEU A 76 -1.79 -12.54 4.12
CA LEU A 76 -2.44 -13.01 2.89
C LEU A 76 -3.59 -13.98 3.20
N PHE A 77 -3.40 -14.86 4.18
CA PHE A 77 -4.43 -15.79 4.61
C PHE A 77 -5.62 -15.06 5.25
N ALA A 78 -5.35 -14.05 6.08
CA ALA A 78 -6.40 -13.24 6.70
C ALA A 78 -7.22 -12.44 5.66
N GLU A 79 -6.58 -11.95 4.59
CA GLU A 79 -7.24 -11.17 3.53
C GLU A 79 -7.91 -12.04 2.45
N ALA A 80 -7.74 -13.37 2.46
CA ALA A 80 -8.09 -14.24 1.33
C ALA A 80 -9.57 -14.22 0.93
N ASN A 81 -10.48 -14.01 1.90
CA ASN A 81 -11.92 -13.95 1.62
C ASN A 81 -12.34 -12.63 0.97
N GLU A 82 -11.67 -11.53 1.32
CA GLU A 82 -11.98 -10.18 0.85
C GLU A 82 -11.22 -9.82 -0.44
N ASN A 83 -10.06 -10.45 -0.65
CA ASN A 83 -9.17 -10.22 -1.79
C ASN A 83 -8.67 -11.57 -2.37
N PRO A 84 -9.56 -12.40 -2.94
CA PRO A 84 -9.21 -13.73 -3.44
C PRO A 84 -8.18 -13.69 -4.57
N ASP A 85 -8.21 -12.62 -5.38
CA ASP A 85 -7.29 -12.41 -6.50
C ASP A 85 -5.93 -11.81 -6.08
N GLN A 86 -5.74 -11.55 -4.78
CA GLN A 86 -4.50 -11.01 -4.21
C GLN A 86 -4.03 -9.74 -4.92
N LEU A 87 -4.98 -8.85 -5.18
CA LEU A 87 -4.77 -7.55 -5.81
C LEU A 87 -4.09 -6.56 -4.85
N VAL A 88 -3.48 -5.52 -5.42
CA VAL A 88 -2.82 -4.44 -4.67
C VAL A 88 -3.83 -3.73 -3.77
N LYS A 89 -3.44 -3.47 -2.52
CA LYS A 89 -4.23 -2.79 -1.50
C LYS A 89 -3.95 -1.29 -1.49
N TRP A 90 -5.00 -0.49 -1.59
CA TRP A 90 -4.96 0.96 -1.46
C TRP A 90 -5.72 1.39 -0.21
N HIS A 91 -5.13 2.32 0.53
CA HIS A 91 -5.78 2.98 1.67
C HIS A 91 -6.32 4.32 1.20
N VAL A 92 -7.63 4.50 1.35
CA VAL A 92 -8.35 5.71 0.96
C VAL A 92 -8.70 6.49 2.22
N TYR A 93 -8.43 7.79 2.21
CA TYR A 93 -8.62 8.70 3.33
C TYR A 93 -9.57 9.82 2.92
N PHE A 94 -10.56 10.10 3.77
CA PHE A 94 -11.57 11.14 3.58
C PHE A 94 -11.37 12.23 4.63
N TYR A 95 -11.34 13.49 4.20
CA TYR A 95 -11.11 14.64 5.07
C TYR A 95 -12.27 15.64 4.96
N ASP A 96 -12.51 16.38 6.03
CA ASP A 96 -13.51 17.46 6.12
C ASP A 96 -12.86 18.74 6.63
N ALA A 97 -12.63 19.70 5.73
CA ALA A 97 -12.12 21.04 6.03
C ALA A 97 -13.18 22.00 6.60
N GLY A 98 -14.37 21.49 6.95
CA GLY A 98 -15.45 22.22 7.61
C GLY A 98 -16.34 22.99 6.64
N THR A 99 -15.94 24.19 6.21
CA THR A 99 -16.81 25.06 5.40
C THR A 99 -16.18 25.44 4.07
N GLY A 100 -16.93 25.28 2.98
CA GLY A 100 -16.52 25.73 1.64
C GLY A 100 -16.97 24.81 0.52
N LYS A 101 -16.75 25.25 -0.73
CA LYS A 101 -17.12 24.52 -1.96
C LYS A 101 -16.30 23.23 -2.18
N PHE A 102 -15.23 23.04 -1.41
CA PHE A 102 -14.34 21.87 -1.39
C PHE A 102 -14.19 21.33 0.03
N ARG A 103 -15.28 21.35 0.80
CA ARG A 103 -15.33 20.91 2.19
C ARG A 103 -14.70 19.54 2.36
N PHE A 104 -15.07 18.59 1.51
CA PHE A 104 -14.54 17.24 1.57
C PHE A 104 -13.39 17.03 0.57
N THR A 105 -12.34 16.35 1.00
CA THR A 105 -11.24 15.91 0.13
C THR A 105 -10.96 14.43 0.30
N VAL A 106 -10.34 13.82 -0.71
CA VAL A 106 -10.05 12.39 -0.74
C VAL A 106 -8.66 12.12 -1.32
N ASN A 107 -7.93 11.21 -0.70
CA ASN A 107 -6.62 10.75 -1.17
C ASN A 107 -6.49 9.23 -1.05
N ALA A 108 -5.68 8.60 -1.90
CA ALA A 108 -5.41 7.16 -1.86
C ALA A 108 -3.91 6.86 -1.95
N TYR A 109 -3.41 5.95 -1.12
CA TYR A 109 -2.00 5.59 -1.06
C TYR A 109 -1.81 4.07 -0.94
N LEU A 110 -0.67 3.57 -1.42
CA LEU A 110 -0.35 2.15 -1.37
C LEU A 110 -0.05 1.71 0.07
N ASP A 111 -0.32 0.44 0.36
CA ASP A 111 -0.07 -0.14 1.69
C ASP A 111 1.37 0.04 2.18
N HIS A 112 2.37 -0.02 1.29
CA HIS A 112 3.78 0.16 1.66
C HIS A 112 4.24 1.63 1.78
N ASP A 113 3.35 2.61 1.54
CA ASP A 113 3.65 4.06 1.67
C ASP A 113 3.52 4.55 3.12
N LEU A 114 4.18 3.84 4.05
CA LEU A 114 4.03 4.04 5.50
C LEU A 114 4.14 5.51 5.96
N PRO A 115 5.13 6.32 5.53
CA PRO A 115 5.23 7.70 6.01
C PRO A 115 4.11 8.60 5.52
N VAL A 116 3.56 8.35 4.33
CA VAL A 116 2.45 9.14 3.80
C VAL A 116 1.18 8.74 4.52
N ARG A 117 0.94 7.44 4.67
CA ARG A 117 -0.19 6.92 5.45
C ARG A 117 -0.19 7.42 6.89
N ALA A 118 0.96 7.43 7.56
CA ALA A 118 1.08 7.96 8.92
C ALA A 118 0.75 9.46 9.00
N LYS A 119 1.08 10.26 7.98
CA LYS A 119 0.67 11.67 7.90
C LYS A 119 -0.84 11.82 7.74
N CYS A 120 -1.44 11.03 6.85
CA CYS A 120 -2.89 11.00 6.65
C CYS A 120 -3.64 10.62 7.94
N GLU A 121 -3.14 9.64 8.69
CA GLU A 121 -3.74 9.17 9.94
C GLU A 121 -3.57 10.15 11.11
N ALA A 122 -2.60 11.06 11.04
CA ALA A 122 -2.36 12.10 12.03
C ALA A 122 -3.07 13.42 11.70
N ASP A 123 -3.74 13.51 10.54
CA ASP A 123 -4.40 14.73 10.10
C ASP A 123 -5.67 15.00 10.92
N PRO A 124 -5.82 16.17 11.56
CA PRO A 124 -7.01 16.50 12.34
C PRO A 124 -8.29 16.63 11.50
N GLU A 125 -8.18 16.84 10.19
CA GLU A 125 -9.32 16.91 9.27
C GLU A 125 -9.78 15.52 8.81
N LEU A 126 -9.07 14.44 9.17
CA LEU A 126 -9.45 13.09 8.80
C LEU A 126 -10.77 12.68 9.47
N VAL A 127 -11.78 12.40 8.65
CA VAL A 127 -13.12 11.98 9.11
C VAL A 127 -13.42 10.51 8.83
N GLY A 128 -12.69 9.89 7.91
CA GLY A 128 -12.92 8.49 7.58
C GLY A 128 -11.81 7.87 6.75
N ARG A 129 -11.79 6.54 6.72
CA ARG A 129 -10.88 5.76 5.88
C ARG A 129 -11.54 4.49 5.38
N THR A 130 -11.08 3.98 4.26
CA THR A 130 -11.47 2.68 3.71
C THR A 130 -10.33 2.05 2.92
N VAL A 131 -10.53 0.83 2.45
CA VAL A 131 -9.57 0.07 1.65
C VAL A 131 -10.21 -0.30 0.32
N VAL A 132 -9.43 -0.25 -0.76
CA VAL A 132 -9.80 -0.82 -2.05
C VAL A 132 -8.69 -1.74 -2.56
N TYR A 133 -9.09 -2.81 -3.25
CA TYR A 133 -8.19 -3.78 -3.85
C TYR A 133 -8.26 -3.65 -5.37
N GLY A 134 -7.12 -3.51 -6.04
CA GLY A 134 -7.05 -3.38 -7.50
C GLY A 134 -6.00 -2.40 -8.01
N ASP A 135 -6.24 -1.93 -9.23
CA ASP A 135 -5.46 -0.88 -9.89
C ASP A 135 -5.57 0.47 -9.17
N PRO A 136 -4.70 1.45 -9.47
CA PRO A 136 -4.82 2.80 -8.93
C PRO A 136 -6.24 3.35 -9.13
N PRO A 137 -6.94 3.73 -8.04
CA PRO A 137 -8.29 4.27 -8.18
C PRO A 137 -8.24 5.59 -8.94
N ALA A 138 -9.06 5.72 -9.98
CA ALA A 138 -9.20 6.97 -10.71
C ALA A 138 -9.81 8.06 -9.82
N MET A 139 -9.54 9.33 -10.12
CA MET A 139 -10.06 10.46 -9.35
C MET A 139 -11.59 10.44 -9.28
N GLU A 140 -12.27 10.10 -10.37
CA GLU A 140 -13.72 9.96 -10.43
C GLU A 140 -14.24 8.91 -9.44
N THR A 141 -13.52 7.78 -9.33
CA THR A 141 -13.88 6.71 -8.38
C THR A 141 -13.71 7.19 -6.95
N LEU A 142 -12.63 7.93 -6.65
CA LEU A 142 -12.39 8.49 -5.33
C LEU A 142 -13.48 9.50 -4.92
N TYR A 143 -13.92 10.36 -5.83
CA TYR A 143 -15.02 11.29 -5.56
C TYR A 143 -16.36 10.58 -5.32
N LEU A 144 -16.69 9.54 -6.11
CA LEU A 144 -17.90 8.74 -5.86
C LEU A 144 -17.87 8.05 -4.49
N MET A 145 -16.71 7.55 -4.06
CA MET A 145 -16.55 6.98 -2.72
C MET A 145 -16.71 8.04 -1.63
N LEU A 146 -16.21 9.25 -1.86
CA LEU A 146 -16.35 10.37 -0.95
C LEU A 146 -17.82 10.81 -0.81
N ASP A 147 -18.55 10.93 -1.92
CA ASP A 147 -19.98 11.25 -1.90
C ASP A 147 -20.78 10.19 -1.13
N ALA A 148 -20.49 8.90 -1.37
CA ALA A 148 -21.12 7.80 -0.64
C ALA A 148 -20.78 7.82 0.86
N PHE A 149 -19.57 8.28 1.23
CA PHE A 149 -19.18 8.45 2.62
C PHE A 149 -19.92 9.63 3.27
N ALA A 150 -19.97 10.79 2.61
CA ALA A 150 -20.68 11.98 3.10
C ALA A 150 -22.17 11.71 3.31
N ALA A 151 -22.82 11.04 2.36
CA ALA A 151 -24.23 10.65 2.47
C ALA A 151 -24.52 9.74 3.68
N LYS A 152 -23.59 8.84 4.02
CA LYS A 152 -23.71 7.98 5.22
C LYS A 152 -23.59 8.77 6.51
N GLN A 153 -22.68 9.75 6.57
CA GLN A 153 -22.51 10.61 7.74
C GLN A 153 -23.76 11.45 7.99
N GLU A 154 -24.35 12.03 6.94
CA GLU A 154 -25.60 12.79 7.06
C GLU A 154 -26.79 11.94 7.52
N ALA A 155 -26.86 10.67 7.09
CA ALA A 155 -27.92 9.76 7.51
C ALA A 155 -27.81 9.29 8.97
N THR A 156 -26.65 9.51 9.62
CA THR A 156 -26.39 9.12 11.02
C THR A 156 -26.37 10.31 11.99
N ALA A 157 -26.46 11.55 11.49
CA ALA A 157 -26.54 12.79 12.27
C ALA A 157 -28.00 13.19 12.58
#